data_AF-A0A7S2D5F3-F1
#
_entry.id   AF-A0A7S2D5F3-F1
#
_cell.length_a   1.000
_cell.length_b   1.000
_cell.length_c   1.000
_cell.angle_alpha   90.00
_cell.angle_beta   90.00
_cell.angle_gamma   90.00
#
_symmetry.space_group_name_H-M   'P 1'
#
loop_
_entity.id
_entity.type
_entity.pdbx_description
1 polymer ?
#
loop_
_entity_poly.entity_id
_entity_poly.type
_entity_poly.pdbx_seq_one_letter_code
_entity_poly.pdbx_strand_id
1 'polypeptide(L)'
;NALGGQVVGMKAPSLVNDQPVGIDETLRGARNRLSALMDAEADVAVAIENGIMRGLGGEEEVWFDIAAVILRDLTTGTESVATSAGVQVPTAFVGEWVEGGSEGTVGDIISEQLNCDKQDPHAALTQGEFARTALLEHAIRIAASTLRCEPE
;
A
#
# COMPACT_ATOMS: atom_id res chain seq x y z
N ASN A 1 14.62 -13.94 14.39
CA ASN A 1 14.79 -12.85 13.40
C ASN A 1 16.26 -12.64 13.12
N ALA A 2 16.67 -12.75 11.85
CA ALA A 2 18.08 -12.82 11.43
C ALA A 2 18.94 -11.56 11.70
N LEU A 3 18.36 -10.50 12.28
CA LEU A 3 19.01 -9.20 12.49
C LEU A 3 18.79 -8.61 13.91
N GLY A 4 18.16 -9.33 14.84
CA GLY A 4 17.98 -8.85 16.22
C GLY A 4 16.98 -7.69 16.43
N GLY A 5 16.38 -7.13 15.38
CA GLY A 5 15.34 -6.09 15.49
C GLY A 5 13.98 -6.60 15.97
N GLN A 6 13.25 -5.74 16.69
CA GLN A 6 11.86 -5.94 17.10
C GLN A 6 10.93 -5.17 16.16
N VAL A 7 9.84 -5.82 15.73
CA VAL A 7 8.78 -5.18 14.93
C VAL A 7 7.52 -5.14 15.78
N VAL A 8 6.92 -3.96 15.90
CA VAL A 8 5.69 -3.74 16.66
C VAL A 8 4.66 -3.10 15.73
N GLY A 9 3.50 -3.73 15.59
CA GLY A 9 2.37 -3.15 14.86
C GLY A 9 1.60 -2.18 15.75
N MET A 10 1.30 -0.99 15.23
CA MET A 10 0.49 0.01 15.92
C MET A 10 -0.74 0.36 15.08
N LYS A 11 -1.86 0.62 15.75
CA LYS A 11 -3.05 1.16 15.07
C LYS A 11 -2.80 2.62 14.74
N ALA A 12 -2.82 2.94 13.44
CA ALA A 12 -2.62 4.29 12.94
C ALA A 12 -3.73 4.61 11.92
N PRO A 13 -4.55 5.65 12.13
CA PRO A 13 -5.61 6.03 11.19
C PRO A 13 -5.01 6.66 9.92
N SER A 14 -5.59 6.36 8.75
CA SER A 14 -5.17 6.97 7.47
C SER A 14 -5.84 8.33 7.21
N LEU A 15 -7.00 8.60 7.82
CA LEU A 15 -7.76 9.85 7.66
C LEU A 15 -8.06 10.23 6.19
N VAL A 16 -8.15 9.22 5.33
CA VAL A 16 -8.58 9.30 3.92
C VAL A 16 -9.72 8.30 3.71
N ASN A 17 -10.26 8.21 2.49
CA ASN A 17 -11.28 7.19 2.17
C ASN A 17 -10.75 5.78 2.40
N ASP A 18 -11.64 4.83 2.68
CA ASP A 18 -11.29 3.41 2.89
C ASP A 18 -10.53 2.84 1.69
N GLN A 19 -10.93 3.24 0.47
CA GLN A 19 -10.21 3.01 -0.77
C GLN A 19 -9.63 4.32 -1.30
N PRO A 20 -8.34 4.60 -1.04
CA PRO A 20 -7.64 5.69 -1.72
C PRO A 20 -7.66 5.51 -3.23
N VAL A 21 -7.97 6.59 -3.96
CA VAL A 21 -7.95 6.63 -5.42
C VAL A 21 -6.90 7.63 -5.89
N GLY A 22 -5.90 7.13 -6.62
CA GLY A 22 -4.78 7.92 -7.09
C GLY A 22 -3.66 8.08 -6.06
N ILE A 23 -2.49 8.44 -6.57
CA ILE A 23 -1.24 8.43 -5.80
C ILE A 23 -1.24 9.45 -4.66
N ASP A 24 -1.83 10.63 -4.88
CA ASP A 24 -1.83 11.72 -3.91
C ASP A 24 -2.61 11.35 -2.63
N GLU A 25 -3.79 10.75 -2.78
CA GLU A 25 -4.58 10.31 -1.63
C GLU A 25 -3.92 9.14 -0.90
N THR A 26 -3.35 8.20 -1.67
CA THR A 26 -2.65 7.02 -1.11
C THR A 26 -1.43 7.45 -0.28
N LEU A 27 -0.62 8.38 -0.81
CA LEU A 27 0.52 8.96 -0.08
C LEU A 27 0.06 9.72 1.15
N ARG A 28 -1.02 10.50 1.05
CA ARG A 28 -1.60 11.22 2.19
C ARG A 28 -2.06 10.26 3.29
N GLY A 29 -2.70 9.14 2.93
CA GLY A 29 -3.08 8.09 3.88
C GLY A 29 -1.86 7.51 4.60
N ALA A 30 -0.81 7.15 3.85
CA ALA A 30 0.45 6.67 4.43
C ALA A 30 1.12 7.72 5.34
N ARG A 31 1.10 9.00 4.97
CA ARG A 31 1.63 10.12 5.77
C ARG A 31 0.88 10.31 7.09
N ASN A 32 -0.45 10.21 7.06
CA ASN A 32 -1.27 10.30 8.26
C ASN A 32 -1.00 9.13 9.20
N ARG A 33 -0.84 7.91 8.67
CA ARG A 33 -0.43 6.75 9.47
C ARG A 33 0.94 6.95 10.09
N LEU A 34 1.92 7.42 9.31
CA LEU A 34 3.26 7.68 9.80
C LEU A 34 3.24 8.70 10.95
N SER A 35 2.47 9.78 10.80
CA SER A 35 2.36 10.84 11.81
C SER A 35 1.88 10.33 13.17
N ALA A 36 1.05 9.27 13.20
CA ALA A 36 0.60 8.63 14.43
C ALA A 36 1.69 7.79 15.13
N LEU A 37 2.85 7.60 14.50
CA LEU A 37 3.98 6.82 15.02
C LEU A 37 5.14 7.70 15.52
N MET A 38 5.03 9.03 15.43
CA MET A 38 6.18 9.94 15.69
C MET A 38 6.65 9.94 17.15
N ASP A 39 5.76 9.60 18.09
CA ASP A 39 6.09 9.48 19.51
C ASP A 39 6.43 8.03 19.94
N ALA A 40 6.50 7.09 18.98
CA ALA A 40 6.84 5.70 19.28
C ALA A 40 8.33 5.57 19.63
N GLU A 41 8.63 4.78 20.67
CA GLU A 41 10.00 4.42 21.01
C GLU A 41 10.53 3.36 20.02
N ALA A 42 11.06 3.84 18.90
CA ALA A 42 11.61 3.01 17.83
C ALA A 42 12.74 3.75 17.08
N ASP A 43 13.59 2.99 16.38
CA ASP A 43 14.63 3.57 15.52
C ASP A 43 14.06 3.98 14.15
N VAL A 44 13.09 3.22 13.65
CA VAL A 44 12.52 3.36 12.31
C VAL A 44 11.01 3.20 12.37
N ALA A 45 10.29 4.08 11.70
CA ALA A 45 8.85 3.96 11.46
C ALA A 45 8.57 3.58 10.01
N VAL A 46 7.59 2.69 9.81
CA VAL A 46 7.12 2.27 8.47
C VAL A 46 5.61 2.46 8.40
N ALA A 47 5.15 3.18 7.39
CA ALA A 47 3.74 3.31 7.06
C ALA A 47 3.45 2.74 5.68
N ILE A 48 2.36 2.00 5.56
CA ILE A 48 1.92 1.35 4.33
C ILE A 48 0.46 1.72 4.11
N GLU A 49 0.12 2.21 2.92
CA GLU A 49 -1.26 2.47 2.50
C GLU A 49 -1.48 1.91 1.11
N ASN A 50 -2.51 1.08 0.94
CA ASN A 50 -2.92 0.61 -0.38
C ASN A 50 -3.83 1.64 -1.06
N GLY A 51 -3.80 1.68 -2.38
CA GLY A 51 -4.70 2.50 -3.18
C GLY A 51 -4.76 2.01 -4.63
N ILE A 52 -5.80 2.42 -5.35
CA ILE A 52 -5.96 2.08 -6.76
C ILE A 52 -5.53 3.25 -7.65
N MET A 53 -4.77 2.94 -8.68
CA MET A 53 -4.26 3.87 -9.67
C MET A 53 -5.03 3.69 -10.98
N ARG A 54 -5.57 4.79 -11.50
CA ARG A 54 -6.16 4.82 -12.84
C ARG A 54 -5.09 5.13 -13.88
N GLY A 55 -5.07 4.35 -14.94
CA GLY A 55 -4.29 4.59 -16.15
C GLY A 55 -5.14 4.42 -17.41
N LEU A 56 -4.50 4.58 -18.57
CA LEU A 56 -5.10 4.33 -19.87
C LEU A 56 -4.32 3.24 -20.60
N GLY A 57 -5.04 2.20 -21.04
CA GLY A 57 -4.53 1.11 -21.87
C GLY A 57 -4.93 1.30 -23.33
N GLY A 58 -4.67 2.48 -23.91
CA GLY A 58 -5.27 2.90 -25.18
C GLY A 58 -6.54 3.72 -24.94
N GLU A 59 -7.68 3.27 -25.45
CA GLU A 59 -8.98 3.93 -25.24
C GLU A 59 -9.71 3.44 -23.97
N GLU A 60 -9.21 2.39 -23.32
CA GLU A 60 -9.82 1.80 -22.13
C GLU A 60 -9.12 2.24 -20.84
N GLU A 61 -9.92 2.43 -19.78
CA GLU A 61 -9.39 2.62 -18.43
C GLU A 61 -8.80 1.31 -17.89
N VAL A 62 -7.61 1.41 -17.33
CA VAL A 62 -6.96 0.31 -16.60
C VAL A 62 -6.71 0.72 -15.16
N TRP A 63 -6.84 -0.23 -14.25
CA TRP A 63 -6.69 0.00 -12.82
C TRP A 63 -5.60 -0.88 -12.25
N PHE A 64 -4.81 -0.33 -11.33
CA PHE A 64 -3.77 -1.06 -10.62
C PHE A 64 -3.90 -0.85 -9.13
N ASP A 65 -3.87 -1.91 -8.34
CA ASP A 65 -3.65 -1.80 -6.91
C ASP A 65 -2.14 -1.63 -6.65
N ILE A 66 -1.78 -0.62 -5.86
CA ILE A 66 -0.43 -0.41 -5.35
C ILE A 66 -0.48 -0.13 -3.85
N ALA A 67 0.64 -0.35 -3.16
CA ALA A 67 0.86 0.16 -1.82
C ALA A 67 1.93 1.25 -1.83
N ALA A 68 1.64 2.43 -1.27
CA ALA A 68 2.64 3.42 -0.92
C ALA A 68 3.28 3.04 0.41
N VAL A 69 4.60 2.96 0.44
CA VAL A 69 5.41 2.66 1.62
C VAL A 69 6.28 3.86 1.95
N ILE A 70 6.13 4.39 3.15
CA ILE A 70 6.98 5.46 3.68
C ILE A 70 7.79 4.88 4.83
N LEU A 71 9.11 5.03 4.76
CA LEU A 71 10.03 4.64 5.80
C LEU A 71 10.72 5.89 6.33
N ARG A 72 10.78 6.02 7.65
CA ARG A 72 11.40 7.18 8.33
C ARG A 72 12.38 6.69 9.38
N ASP A 73 13.61 7.20 9.30
CA ASP A 73 14.55 7.12 10.42
C ASP A 73 14.11 8.14 11.49
N LEU A 74 13.75 7.65 12.67
CA LEU A 74 13.24 8.53 13.74
C LEU A 74 14.37 9.30 14.43
N THR A 75 15.62 8.87 14.28
CA THR A 75 16.80 9.55 14.84
C THR A 75 17.22 10.73 13.97
N THR A 76 17.30 10.54 12.65
CA THR A 76 17.74 11.60 11.72
C THR A 76 16.58 12.42 11.16
N GLY A 77 15.37 11.88 11.18
CA GLY A 77 14.20 12.46 10.52
C GLY A 77 14.18 12.25 9.00
N THR A 78 15.14 11.52 8.44
CA THR A 78 15.22 11.23 7.00
C THR A 78 14.10 10.27 6.60
N GLU A 79 13.56 10.49 5.41
CA GLU A 79 12.45 9.71 4.88
C GLU A 79 12.71 9.23 3.47
N SER A 80 12.20 8.04 3.17
CA SER A 80 12.10 7.53 1.82
C SER A 80 10.70 7.03 1.53
N VAL A 81 10.38 7.02 0.24
CA VAL A 81 9.10 6.55 -0.28
C VAL A 81 9.37 5.56 -1.39
N ALA A 82 8.62 4.46 -1.38
CA ALA A 82 8.55 3.52 -2.49
C ALA A 82 7.10 3.11 -2.71
N THR A 83 6.80 2.55 -3.87
CA THR A 83 5.54 1.85 -4.11
C THR A 83 5.80 0.37 -4.30
N SER A 84 4.82 -0.48 -3.99
CA SER A 84 4.83 -1.86 -4.47
C SER A 84 4.75 -1.89 -6.00
N ALA A 85 5.12 -3.03 -6.58
CA ALA A 85 4.71 -3.31 -7.95
C ALA A 85 3.18 -3.29 -8.03
N GLY A 86 2.65 -2.72 -9.10
CA GLY A 86 1.21 -2.66 -9.32
C GLY A 86 0.67 -3.98 -9.85
N VAL A 87 -0.45 -4.42 -9.29
CA VAL A 87 -1.22 -5.56 -9.80
C VAL A 87 -2.46 -5.02 -10.48
N GLN A 88 -2.66 -5.38 -11.74
CA GLN A 88 -3.84 -4.92 -12.47
C GLN A 88 -5.10 -5.49 -11.81
N VAL A 89 -6.04 -4.60 -11.53
CA VAL A 89 -7.37 -4.94 -11.05
C VAL A 89 -8.32 -4.89 -12.25
N PRO A 90 -9.08 -5.97 -12.54
CA PRO A 90 -10.11 -5.94 -13.56
C PRO A 90 -11.10 -4.80 -13.32
N THR A 91 -11.34 -3.98 -14.37
CA THR A 91 -12.21 -2.79 -14.30
C THR A 91 -13.62 -3.11 -13.83
N ALA A 92 -14.11 -4.34 -14.05
CA ALA A 92 -15.41 -4.79 -13.54
C ALA A 92 -15.53 -4.71 -12.01
N PHE A 93 -14.48 -5.07 -11.27
CA PHE A 93 -14.51 -4.99 -9.80
C PHE A 93 -14.54 -3.53 -9.31
N VAL A 94 -13.84 -2.63 -10.02
CA VAL A 94 -13.88 -1.19 -9.72
C VAL A 94 -15.26 -0.62 -10.04
N GLY A 95 -15.85 -1.01 -11.18
CA GLY A 95 -17.20 -0.62 -11.57
C GLY A 95 -18.25 -1.04 -10.54
N GLU A 96 -18.18 -2.27 -10.05
CA GLU A 96 -19.09 -2.78 -9.02
C GLU A 96 -18.91 -2.06 -7.68
N TRP A 97 -17.68 -1.77 -7.27
CA TRP A 97 -17.41 -0.94 -6.09
C TRP A 97 -18.05 0.44 -6.22
N VAL A 98 -17.93 1.08 -7.39
CA VAL A 98 -18.56 2.39 -7.65
C VAL A 98 -20.08 2.29 -7.65
N GLU A 99 -20.67 1.27 -8.28
CA GLU A 99 -22.12 1.03 -8.27
C GLU A 99 -22.67 0.74 -6.87
N GLY A 100 -21.85 0.10 -6.02
CA GLY A 100 -22.12 -0.13 -4.60
C GLY A 100 -22.01 1.11 -3.71
N GLY A 101 -21.72 2.29 -4.27
CA GLY A 101 -21.62 3.55 -3.53
C GLY A 101 -20.22 3.87 -3.00
N SER A 102 -19.20 3.14 -3.45
CA SER A 102 -17.80 3.34 -3.07
C SER A 102 -17.51 3.17 -1.56
N GLU A 103 -18.31 2.35 -0.86
CA GLU A 103 -18.05 1.96 0.52
C GLU A 103 -17.05 0.79 0.58
N GLY A 104 -16.19 0.76 1.61
CA GLY A 104 -15.14 -0.26 1.72
C GLY A 104 -14.09 -0.16 0.61
N THR A 105 -13.51 -1.30 0.22
CA THR A 105 -12.41 -1.38 -0.75
C THR A 105 -12.74 -2.22 -1.98
N VAL A 106 -12.04 -1.98 -3.08
CA VAL A 106 -12.12 -2.87 -4.26
C VAL A 106 -11.60 -4.27 -3.92
N GLY A 107 -10.66 -4.36 -2.97
CA GLY A 107 -10.21 -5.63 -2.40
C GLY A 107 -11.33 -6.45 -1.77
N ASP A 108 -12.30 -5.80 -1.11
CA ASP A 108 -13.46 -6.46 -0.52
C ASP A 108 -14.32 -7.10 -1.63
N ILE A 109 -14.61 -6.34 -2.70
CA ILE A 109 -15.34 -6.83 -3.88
C ILE A 109 -14.64 -8.04 -4.51
N ILE A 110 -13.32 -7.95 -4.74
CA ILE A 110 -12.53 -9.06 -5.28
C ILE A 110 -12.63 -10.29 -4.39
N SER A 111 -12.49 -10.10 -3.07
CA SER A 111 -12.49 -11.21 -2.11
C SER A 111 -13.83 -11.93 -2.07
N GLU A 112 -14.93 -11.19 -2.17
CA GLU A 112 -16.28 -11.74 -2.21
C GLU A 112 -16.53 -12.51 -3.52
N GLN A 113 -16.23 -11.91 -4.66
CA GLN A 113 -16.50 -12.54 -5.96
C GLN A 113 -15.60 -13.72 -6.30
N LEU A 114 -14.32 -13.66 -5.92
CA LEU A 114 -13.37 -14.74 -6.14
C LEU A 114 -13.31 -15.73 -4.99
N ASN A 115 -14.06 -15.48 -3.90
CA ASN A 115 -14.03 -16.27 -2.66
C ASN A 115 -12.59 -16.53 -2.18
N CYS A 116 -11.81 -15.45 -2.08
CA CYS A 116 -10.39 -15.49 -1.71
C CYS A 116 -10.12 -14.78 -0.36
N ASP A 117 -8.86 -14.76 0.08
CA ASP A 117 -8.49 -14.03 1.29
C ASP A 117 -8.62 -12.52 1.06
N LYS A 118 -9.46 -11.87 1.87
CA LYS A 118 -9.64 -10.41 1.86
C LYS A 118 -8.39 -9.62 2.24
N GLN A 119 -7.42 -10.24 2.90
CA GLN A 119 -6.13 -9.60 3.23
C GLN A 119 -5.09 -9.74 2.12
N ASP A 120 -5.35 -10.60 1.12
CA ASP A 120 -4.46 -10.87 -0.01
C ASP A 120 -5.22 -11.17 -1.32
N PRO A 121 -6.00 -10.21 -1.84
CA PRO A 121 -6.62 -10.34 -3.16
C PRO A 121 -5.56 -10.44 -4.28
N HIS A 122 -4.35 -9.94 -4.05
CA HIS A 122 -3.22 -10.01 -4.99
C HIS A 122 -2.83 -11.44 -5.33
N ALA A 123 -2.82 -12.34 -4.34
CA ALA A 123 -2.58 -13.76 -4.59
C ALA A 123 -3.62 -14.35 -5.56
N ALA A 124 -4.90 -14.00 -5.41
CA ALA A 124 -5.95 -14.48 -6.32
C ALA A 124 -5.78 -13.91 -7.74
N LEU A 125 -5.53 -12.60 -7.85
CA LEU A 125 -5.32 -11.92 -9.15
C LEU A 125 -4.08 -12.44 -9.89
N THR A 126 -3.06 -12.90 -9.16
CA THR A 126 -1.80 -13.42 -9.72
C THR A 126 -1.74 -14.95 -9.77
N GLN A 127 -2.88 -15.64 -9.59
CA GLN A 127 -2.97 -17.11 -9.62
C GLN A 127 -2.04 -17.81 -8.60
N GLY A 128 -1.74 -17.14 -7.49
CA GLY A 128 -0.90 -17.63 -6.41
C GLY A 128 0.60 -17.39 -6.59
N GLU A 129 1.03 -16.83 -7.72
CA GLU A 129 2.45 -16.58 -8.00
C GLU A 129 3.03 -15.45 -7.12
N PHE A 130 2.23 -14.42 -6.81
CA PHE A 130 2.65 -13.30 -5.97
C PHE A 130 1.64 -12.98 -4.88
N ALA A 131 1.98 -13.35 -3.65
CA ALA A 131 1.29 -12.91 -2.44
C ALA A 131 1.55 -11.43 -2.15
N ARG A 132 0.59 -10.76 -1.49
CA ARG A 132 0.74 -9.37 -1.03
C ARG A 132 2.00 -9.15 -0.19
N THR A 133 2.36 -10.13 0.65
CA THR A 133 3.56 -10.06 1.50
C THR A 133 4.84 -9.91 0.67
N ALA A 134 4.96 -10.60 -0.47
CA ALA A 134 6.12 -10.49 -1.35
C ALA A 134 6.21 -9.10 -2.00
N LEU A 135 5.08 -8.56 -2.44
CA LEU A 135 4.99 -7.21 -3.02
C LEU A 135 5.40 -6.13 -2.02
N LEU A 136 4.91 -6.24 -0.78
CA LEU A 136 5.25 -5.31 0.30
C LEU A 136 6.70 -5.46 0.76
N GLU A 137 7.21 -6.69 0.85
CA GLU A 137 8.61 -6.93 1.20
C GLU A 137 9.55 -6.23 0.21
N HIS A 138 9.27 -6.35 -1.09
CA HIS A 138 10.02 -5.65 -2.13
C HIS A 138 9.95 -4.12 -1.97
N ALA A 139 8.74 -3.56 -1.77
CA ALA A 139 8.56 -2.12 -1.57
C ALA A 139 9.33 -1.58 -0.35
N ILE A 140 9.26 -2.30 0.77
CA ILE A 140 9.98 -1.95 2.01
C ILE A 140 11.49 -2.01 1.78
N ARG A 141 12.00 -3.04 1.10
CA ARG A 141 13.43 -3.16 0.76
C ARG A 141 13.90 -1.99 -0.11
N ILE A 142 13.10 -1.59 -1.10
CA ILE A 142 13.41 -0.43 -1.96
C ILE A 142 13.43 0.85 -1.11
N ALA A 143 12.39 1.13 -0.32
CA ALA A 143 12.35 2.30 0.56
C ALA A 143 13.55 2.32 1.52
N ALA A 144 13.87 1.20 2.16
CA ALA A 144 15.03 1.10 3.04
C ALA A 144 16.35 1.40 2.32
N SER A 145 16.50 0.95 1.07
CA SER A 145 17.73 1.19 0.28
C SER A 145 17.90 2.65 -0.13
N THR A 146 16.81 3.38 -0.32
CA THR A 146 16.84 4.79 -0.73
C THR A 146 16.83 5.77 0.44
N LEU A 147 16.62 5.30 1.67
CA LEU A 147 16.59 6.13 2.89
C LEU A 147 17.86 6.97 3.09
N ARG A 148 19.00 6.51 2.58
CA ARG A 148 20.31 7.16 2.72
C ARG A 148 20.81 7.77 1.41
N CYS A 149 19.95 7.89 0.40
CA CYS A 149 20.29 8.50 -0.86
C CYS A 149 20.16 10.02 -0.73
N GLU A 150 21.25 10.70 -0.39
CA GLU A 150 21.31 12.16 -0.37
C GLU A 150 21.56 12.68 -1.81
N PRO A 151 20.83 13.71 -2.28
CA PRO A 151 21.18 14.37 -3.52
C PRO A 151 22.53 15.09 -3.35
N GLU A 152 23.45 14.88 -4.30
CA GLU A 152 24.73 15.61 -4.38
C GLU A 152 24.55 17.13 -4.51
#